data_AF-A0A356J5F7-F1
#
_entry.id   AF-A0A356J5F7-F1
#
_cell.length_a   1.000
_cell.length_b   1.000
_cell.length_c   1.000
_cell.angle_alpha   90.00
_cell.angle_beta   90.00
_cell.angle_gamma   90.00
#
_symmetry.space_group_name_H-M   'P 1'
#
loop_
_entity.id
_entity.type
_entity.pdbx_description
1 polymer ?
#
loop_
_entity_poly.entity_id
_entity_poly.type
_entity_poly.pdbx_seq_one_letter_code
_entity_poly.pdbx_strand_id
1 'polypeptide(L)'
;MNITFEQAWQYGGILMWVLAFFSVMAFAVMIYLWYSQRAGVFLPDALARLKAAKDPSAEGARIAGAVYAAVEWLADIAAIAPLVGLLGTVLGMFQAFGGIAADVTAGAKPVVLAQGVSQAIVTTIFGLAIAIPSLVGYAFFRRRAAKLIATLEVKADEIQG
;
A
#
# COMPACT_ATOMS: atom_id res chain seq x y z
N MET A 1 -25.99 -17.63 0.50
CA MET A 1 -24.72 -18.17 -0.04
C MET A 1 -23.62 -17.68 0.89
N ASN A 2 -23.24 -18.48 1.89
CA ASN A 2 -22.20 -18.11 2.86
C ASN A 2 -20.84 -18.51 2.26
N ILE A 3 -20.19 -17.59 1.56
CA ILE A 3 -18.81 -17.79 1.14
C ILE A 3 -17.97 -17.67 2.40
N THR A 4 -17.37 -18.77 2.84
CA THR A 4 -16.46 -18.76 4.00
C THR A 4 -15.14 -18.08 3.61
N PHE A 5 -14.44 -17.49 4.58
CA PHE A 5 -13.14 -16.84 4.35
C PHE A 5 -12.12 -17.79 3.68
N GLU A 6 -12.14 -19.07 4.06
CA GLU A 6 -11.34 -20.14 3.45
C GLU A 6 -11.67 -20.33 1.96
N GLN A 7 -12.94 -20.30 1.60
CA GLN A 7 -13.36 -20.39 0.20
C GLN A 7 -12.94 -19.16 -0.61
N ALA A 8 -13.07 -17.96 -0.04
CA ALA A 8 -12.60 -16.72 -0.67
C ALA A 8 -11.09 -16.77 -0.97
N TRP A 9 -10.30 -17.34 -0.07
CA TRP A 9 -8.86 -17.51 -0.23
C TRP A 9 -8.50 -18.56 -1.29
N GLN A 10 -9.22 -19.69 -1.32
CA GLN A 10 -9.05 -20.71 -2.36
C GLN A 10 -9.40 -20.21 -3.75
N TYR A 11 -10.45 -19.39 -3.88
CA TYR A 11 -10.85 -18.82 -5.17
C TYR A 11 -9.84 -17.80 -5.70
N GLY A 12 -9.31 -16.89 -4.89
CA GLY A 12 -8.41 -15.86 -5.40
C GLY A 12 -6.99 -16.34 -5.76
N GLY A 13 -6.62 -17.58 -5.45
CA GLY A 13 -5.39 -18.23 -5.89
C GLY A 13 -4.12 -17.43 -5.55
N ILE A 14 -3.17 -17.36 -6.48
CA ILE A 14 -1.88 -16.68 -6.26
C ILE A 14 -2.02 -15.16 -6.03
N LEU A 15 -3.09 -14.54 -6.57
CA LEU A 15 -3.33 -13.11 -6.38
C LEU A 15 -3.65 -12.75 -4.93
N MET A 16 -4.28 -13.65 -4.18
CA MET A 16 -4.54 -13.42 -2.75
C MET A 16 -3.25 -13.37 -1.95
N TRP A 17 -2.28 -14.20 -2.29
CA TRP A 17 -0.94 -14.15 -1.67
C TRP A 17 -0.21 -12.85 -1.99
N VAL A 18 -0.34 -12.35 -3.21
CA VAL A 18 0.21 -11.04 -3.61
C VAL A 18 -0.48 -9.92 -2.82
N LEU A 19 -1.81 -9.90 -2.75
CA LEU A 19 -2.56 -8.90 -1.96
C LEU A 19 -2.22 -8.99 -0.47
N ALA A 20 -2.07 -10.19 0.08
CA ALA A 20 -1.65 -10.40 1.46
C ALA A 20 -0.25 -9.84 1.72
N PHE A 21 0.69 -10.06 0.80
CA PHE A 21 2.02 -9.45 0.85
C PHE A 21 1.93 -7.93 0.84
N PHE A 22 1.16 -7.33 -0.07
CA PHE A 22 0.95 -5.88 -0.10
C PHE A 22 0.30 -5.36 1.20
N SER A 23 -0.62 -6.11 1.78
CA SER A 23 -1.24 -5.77 3.07
C SER A 23 -0.20 -5.75 4.20
N VAL A 24 0.59 -6.81 4.35
CA VAL A 24 1.64 -6.90 5.37
C VAL A 24 2.68 -5.78 5.16
N MET A 25 3.07 -5.52 3.92
CA MET A 25 3.99 -4.45 3.57
C MET A 25 3.41 -3.06 3.93
N ALA A 26 2.14 -2.80 3.65
CA ALA A 26 1.48 -1.54 4.03
C ALA A 26 1.48 -1.33 5.54
N PHE A 27 1.15 -2.37 6.31
CA PHE A 27 1.19 -2.32 7.77
C PHE A 27 2.61 -2.11 8.30
N ALA A 28 3.60 -2.81 7.74
CA ALA A 28 5.00 -2.65 8.11
C ALA A 28 5.51 -1.23 7.83
N VAL A 29 5.19 -0.66 6.66
CA VAL A 29 5.52 0.73 6.30
C VAL A 29 4.81 1.71 7.24
N MET A 30 3.54 1.47 7.57
CA MET A 30 2.79 2.30 8.51
C MET A 30 3.39 2.29 9.92
N ILE A 31 3.83 1.13 10.41
CA ILE A 31 4.53 1.00 11.70
C ILE A 31 5.90 1.68 11.63
N TYR A 32 6.64 1.50 10.52
CA TYR A 32 7.93 2.13 10.30
C TYR A 32 7.81 3.67 10.29
N LEU A 33 6.85 4.22 9.55
CA LEU A 33 6.59 5.66 9.51
C LEU A 33 6.10 6.20 10.85
N TRP A 34 5.31 5.42 11.59
CA TRP A 34 4.89 5.78 12.93
C TRP A 34 6.08 5.89 13.90
N TYR A 35 7.03 4.95 13.83
CA TYR A 35 8.24 4.98 14.65
C TYR A 35 9.20 6.08 14.21
N SER A 36 9.47 6.20 12.91
CA SER A 36 10.44 7.16 12.37
C SER A 36 9.96 8.60 12.46
N GLN A 37 8.67 8.89 12.29
CA GLN A 37 8.12 10.26 12.41
C GLN A 37 7.72 10.65 13.84
N ARG A 38 8.09 9.86 14.86
CA ARG A 38 8.00 10.35 16.23
C ARG A 38 9.02 11.47 16.40
N ALA A 39 8.52 12.67 16.75
CA ALA A 39 9.37 13.85 16.92
C ALA A 39 10.49 13.62 17.94
N GLY A 40 10.23 12.82 18.98
CA GLY A 40 11.26 12.44 19.98
C GLY A 40 12.37 11.53 19.47
N VAL A 41 12.18 10.86 18.33
CA VAL A 41 13.19 9.96 17.72
C VAL A 41 13.87 10.65 16.53
N PHE A 42 13.08 11.31 15.67
CA PHE A 42 13.56 11.94 14.45
C PHE A 42 14.46 13.16 14.68
N LEU A 43 14.00 14.12 15.50
CA LEU A 43 14.65 15.41 15.65
C LEU A 43 16.07 15.31 16.23
N PRO A 44 16.34 14.46 17.26
CA PRO A 44 17.70 14.29 17.78
C PRO A 44 18.68 13.75 16.74
N ASP A 45 18.31 12.72 15.99
CA ASP A 45 19.16 12.11 14.94
C ASP A 45 19.39 13.10 13.80
N ALA A 46 18.34 13.77 13.33
CA ALA A 46 18.44 14.77 12.29
C ALA A 46 19.36 15.94 12.68
N LEU A 47 19.23 16.46 13.90
CA LEU A 47 20.08 17.56 14.37
C LEU A 47 21.52 17.13 14.58
N ALA A 48 21.77 15.90 15.01
CA ALA A 48 23.13 15.36 15.10
C ALA A 48 23.79 15.30 13.71
N ARG A 49 23.05 14.88 12.68
CA ARG A 49 23.50 14.84 11.29
C ARG A 49 23.75 16.24 10.73
N LEU A 50 22.83 17.19 10.97
CA LEU A 50 22.98 18.59 10.56
C LEU A 50 24.25 19.23 11.14
N LYS A 51 24.51 19.03 12.44
CA LYS A 51 25.70 19.59 13.11
C LYS A 51 27.01 18.95 12.65
N ALA A 52 26.97 17.68 12.23
CA ALA A 52 28.14 16.98 11.70
C ALA A 52 28.39 17.28 10.21
N ALA A 53 27.39 17.82 9.50
CA ALA A 53 27.48 18.13 8.09
C ALA A 53 28.30 19.40 7.84
N LYS A 54 29.08 19.40 6.76
CA LYS A 54 29.82 20.57 6.29
C LYS A 54 28.89 21.67 5.76
N ASP A 55 27.74 21.27 5.22
CA ASP A 55 26.67 22.15 4.73
C ASP A 55 25.34 21.68 5.35
N PRO A 56 24.88 22.33 6.43
CA PRO A 56 23.65 21.96 7.12
C PRO A 56 22.41 22.05 6.23
N SER A 57 22.32 23.04 5.33
CA SER A 57 21.16 23.21 4.45
C SER A 57 21.06 22.07 3.44
N ALA A 58 22.19 21.67 2.84
CA ALA A 58 22.23 20.53 1.92
C ALA A 58 21.85 19.20 2.61
N GLU A 59 22.31 18.98 3.84
CA GLU A 59 21.94 17.78 4.60
C GLU A 59 20.47 17.80 5.02
N GLY A 60 19.93 18.96 5.39
CA GLY A 60 18.50 19.13 5.67
C GLY A 60 17.62 18.72 4.48
N ALA A 61 17.99 19.14 3.27
CA ALA A 61 17.31 18.73 2.04
C ALA A 61 17.40 17.21 1.78
N ARG A 62 18.55 16.57 2.06
CA ARG A 62 18.70 15.12 1.95
C ARG A 62 17.78 14.37 2.92
N ILE A 63 17.72 14.80 4.17
CA ILE A 63 16.86 14.18 5.19
C ILE A 63 15.39 14.36 4.81
N ALA A 64 15.01 15.56 4.36
CA ALA A 64 13.66 15.84 3.88
C ALA A 64 13.26 14.92 2.72
N GLY A 65 14.14 14.76 1.73
CA GLY A 65 13.93 13.85 0.60
C GLY A 65 13.72 12.40 1.06
N ALA A 66 14.53 11.91 1.99
CA ALA A 66 14.39 10.55 2.53
C ALA A 66 13.06 10.34 3.28
N VAL A 67 12.59 11.34 4.04
CA VAL A 67 11.30 11.28 4.74
C VAL A 67 10.14 11.28 3.75
N TYR A 68 10.19 12.10 2.68
CA TYR A 68 9.16 12.11 1.65
C TYR A 68 9.11 10.77 0.90
N ALA A 69 10.26 10.25 0.46
CA ALA A 69 10.34 8.96 -0.21
C ALA A 69 9.77 7.83 0.66
N ALA A 70 10.04 7.84 1.97
CA ALA A 70 9.47 6.86 2.89
C ALA A 70 7.93 6.91 2.94
N VAL A 71 7.34 8.10 2.85
CA VAL A 71 5.87 8.29 2.84
C VAL A 71 5.26 7.92 1.49
N GLU A 72 5.96 8.16 0.38
CA GLU A 72 5.51 7.83 -0.98
C GLU A 72 5.23 6.35 -1.19
N TRP A 73 5.94 5.45 -0.50
CA TRP A 73 5.64 4.01 -0.51
C TRP A 73 4.18 3.68 -0.17
N LEU A 74 3.54 4.43 0.74
CA LEU A 74 2.12 4.23 1.05
C LEU A 74 1.21 4.66 -0.12
N ALA A 75 1.59 5.69 -0.88
CA ALA A 75 0.85 6.12 -2.05
C ALA A 75 0.95 5.07 -3.17
N ASP A 76 2.15 4.50 -3.39
CA ASP A 76 2.35 3.46 -4.38
C ASP A 76 1.52 2.21 -4.05
N ILE A 77 1.51 1.77 -2.80
CA ILE A 77 0.68 0.64 -2.37
C ILE A 77 -0.81 0.94 -2.55
N ALA A 78 -1.25 2.16 -2.20
CA ALA A 78 -2.63 2.59 -2.39
C ALA A 78 -3.05 2.61 -3.87
N ALA A 79 -2.11 2.89 -4.79
CA ALA A 79 -2.36 2.89 -6.22
C ALA A 79 -2.31 1.48 -6.83
N ILE A 80 -1.39 0.63 -6.39
CA ILE A 80 -1.18 -0.71 -6.97
C ILE A 80 -2.21 -1.73 -6.46
N ALA A 81 -2.58 -1.69 -5.18
CA ALA A 81 -3.48 -2.70 -4.58
C ALA A 81 -4.85 -2.81 -5.30
N PRO A 82 -5.54 -1.73 -5.70
CA PRO A 82 -6.77 -1.81 -6.48
C PRO A 82 -6.56 -2.40 -7.87
N LEU A 83 -5.43 -2.09 -8.53
CA LEU A 83 -5.11 -2.61 -9.85
C LEU A 83 -4.88 -4.12 -9.81
N VAL A 84 -4.24 -4.63 -8.76
CA VAL A 84 -4.09 -6.08 -8.51
C VAL A 84 -5.45 -6.72 -8.25
N GLY A 85 -6.33 -6.08 -7.49
CA GLY A 85 -7.72 -6.54 -7.28
C GLY A 85 -8.52 -6.63 -8.58
N LEU A 86 -8.40 -5.61 -9.44
CA LEU A 86 -8.99 -5.56 -10.77
C LEU A 86 -8.40 -6.65 -11.70
N LEU A 87 -7.09 -6.91 -11.64
CA LEU A 87 -6.49 -8.01 -12.40
C LEU A 87 -7.13 -9.36 -12.04
N GLY A 88 -7.48 -9.56 -10.77
CA GLY A 88 -8.21 -10.74 -10.31
C GLY A 88 -9.60 -10.89 -10.95
N THR A 89 -10.28 -9.79 -11.27
CA THR A 89 -11.56 -9.87 -11.98
C THR A 89 -11.39 -10.38 -13.40
N VAL A 90 -10.38 -9.86 -14.10
CA VAL A 90 -10.06 -10.25 -15.47
C VAL A 90 -9.69 -11.73 -15.54
N LEU A 91 -8.85 -12.21 -14.60
CA LEU A 91 -8.47 -13.62 -14.56
C LEU A 91 -9.63 -14.54 -14.19
N GLY A 92 -10.49 -14.15 -13.23
CA GLY A 92 -11.66 -14.93 -12.85
C GLY A 92 -12.67 -15.06 -14.00
N MET A 93 -12.91 -13.98 -14.73
CA MET A 93 -13.77 -14.01 -15.93
C MET A 93 -13.13 -14.82 -17.07
N PHE A 94 -11.81 -14.71 -17.27
CA PHE A 94 -11.10 -15.50 -18.27
C PHE A 94 -11.25 -17.01 -18.03
N GLN A 95 -11.09 -17.45 -16.77
CA GLN A 95 -11.26 -18.86 -16.40
C GLN A 95 -12.72 -19.33 -16.56
N ALA A 96 -13.69 -18.50 -16.17
CA ALA A 96 -15.11 -18.83 -16.32
C ALA A 96 -15.51 -19.04 -17.78
N PHE A 97 -15.07 -18.16 -18.69
CA PHE A 97 -15.35 -18.31 -20.12
C PHE A 97 -14.61 -19.50 -20.73
N GLY A 98 -13.38 -19.79 -20.29
CA GLY A 98 -12.65 -21.00 -20.70
C GLY A 98 -13.37 -22.29 -20.30
N GLY A 99 -13.91 -22.36 -19.07
CA GLY A 99 -14.70 -23.49 -18.59
C GLY A 99 -16.00 -23.69 -19.38
N ILE A 100 -16.71 -22.60 -19.69
CA ILE A 100 -17.93 -22.64 -20.51
C ILE A 100 -17.64 -23.10 -21.95
N ALA A 101 -16.47 -22.76 -22.50
CA ALA A 101 -16.06 -23.19 -23.83
C ALA A 101 -15.70 -24.69 -23.87
N ALA A 102 -15.23 -25.25 -22.76
CA ALA A 102 -14.89 -26.67 -22.63
C ALA A 102 -16.10 -27.56 -22.30
N ASP A 103 -17.11 -27.03 -21.60
CA ASP A 103 -18.32 -27.78 -21.20
C ASP A 103 -19.43 -27.76 -22.28
N VAL A 104 -19.82 -28.95 -22.72
CA VAL A 104 -20.82 -29.16 -23.80
C VAL A 104 -22.26 -29.06 -23.28
N THR A 105 -22.49 -29.22 -21.97
CA THR A 105 -23.83 -29.22 -21.35
C THR A 105 -24.34 -27.80 -21.05
N ALA A 106 -25.40 -27.39 -21.77
CA ALA A 106 -25.99 -26.04 -21.65
C ALA A 106 -26.48 -25.66 -20.24
N GLY A 107 -26.81 -26.65 -19.39
CA GLY A 107 -27.31 -26.42 -18.02
C GLY A 107 -26.23 -26.04 -16.99
N ALA A 108 -24.95 -26.37 -17.22
CA ALA A 108 -23.85 -26.06 -16.30
C ALA A 108 -23.32 -24.62 -16.47
N LYS A 109 -23.58 -24.00 -17.63
CA LYS A 109 -23.02 -22.69 -18.03
C LYS A 109 -23.34 -21.54 -17.05
N PRO A 110 -24.57 -21.40 -16.52
CA PRO A 110 -24.90 -20.31 -15.59
C PRO A 110 -24.17 -20.44 -14.24
N VAL A 111 -23.99 -21.68 -13.76
CA VAL A 111 -23.35 -21.96 -12.47
C VAL A 111 -21.86 -21.67 -12.52
N VAL A 112 -21.18 -22.10 -13.60
CA VAL A 112 -19.75 -21.84 -13.83
C VAL A 112 -19.48 -20.34 -13.95
N LEU A 113 -20.33 -19.60 -14.67
CA LEU A 113 -20.22 -18.15 -14.79
C LEU A 113 -20.38 -17.47 -13.42
N ALA A 114 -21.40 -17.86 -12.65
CA ALA A 114 -21.67 -17.28 -11.33
C ALA A 114 -20.49 -17.48 -10.36
N GLN A 115 -19.80 -18.63 -10.43
CA GLN A 115 -18.60 -18.90 -9.64
C GLN A 115 -17.44 -17.96 -10.00
N GLY A 116 -17.12 -17.80 -11.28
CA GLY A 116 -16.04 -16.90 -11.71
C GLY A 116 -16.29 -15.43 -11.41
N VAL A 117 -17.54 -14.97 -11.51
CA VAL A 117 -17.92 -13.61 -11.09
C VAL A 117 -17.80 -13.45 -9.58
N SER A 118 -18.19 -14.45 -8.80
CA SER A 118 -18.04 -14.39 -7.34
C SER A 118 -16.56 -14.32 -6.92
N GLN A 119 -15.69 -15.08 -7.57
CA GLN A 119 -14.24 -15.03 -7.35
C GLN A 119 -13.66 -13.65 -7.68
N ALA A 120 -14.06 -13.06 -8.82
CA ALA A 120 -13.65 -11.73 -9.26
C ALA A 120 -14.01 -10.63 -8.23
N ILE A 121 -15.22 -10.67 -7.68
CA ILE A 121 -15.68 -9.67 -6.72
C ILE A 121 -14.85 -9.72 -5.43
N VAL A 122 -14.53 -10.93 -4.95
CA VAL A 122 -13.73 -11.13 -3.73
C VAL A 122 -12.35 -10.47 -3.87
N THR A 123 -11.62 -10.71 -4.95
CA THR A 123 -10.27 -10.12 -5.13
C THR A 123 -10.31 -8.59 -5.18
N THR A 124 -11.38 -8.02 -5.74
CA THR A 124 -11.58 -6.56 -5.79
C THR A 124 -11.82 -5.98 -4.40
N ILE A 125 -12.68 -6.61 -3.61
CA ILE A 125 -12.96 -6.17 -2.24
C ILE A 125 -11.68 -6.15 -1.41
N PHE A 126 -10.84 -7.19 -1.52
CA PHE A 126 -9.56 -7.24 -0.81
C PHE A 126 -8.58 -6.15 -1.28
N GLY A 127 -8.46 -5.92 -2.60
CA GLY A 127 -7.62 -4.84 -3.13
C GLY A 127 -8.02 -3.46 -2.60
N LEU A 128 -9.33 -3.18 -2.54
CA LEU A 128 -9.86 -1.94 -1.97
C LEU A 128 -9.67 -1.86 -0.46
N ALA A 129 -9.85 -2.96 0.26
CA ALA A 129 -9.66 -3.03 1.71
C ALA A 129 -8.22 -2.71 2.14
N ILE A 130 -7.23 -2.94 1.27
CA ILE A 130 -5.82 -2.58 1.50
C ILE A 130 -5.55 -1.13 1.05
N ALA A 131 -6.10 -0.73 -0.09
CA ALA A 131 -5.85 0.58 -0.68
C ALA A 131 -6.39 1.73 0.17
N ILE A 132 -7.60 1.58 0.71
CA ILE A 132 -8.27 2.64 1.49
C ILE A 132 -7.46 3.01 2.75
N PRO A 133 -7.08 2.06 3.64
CA PRO A 133 -6.24 2.39 4.79
C PRO A 133 -4.86 2.94 4.39
N SER A 134 -4.27 2.42 3.31
CA SER A 134 -2.96 2.89 2.82
C SER A 134 -3.01 4.35 2.40
N LEU A 135 -4.08 4.75 1.69
CA LEU A 135 -4.29 6.13 1.26
C LEU A 135 -4.54 7.08 2.44
N VAL A 136 -5.32 6.65 3.43
CA VAL A 136 -5.55 7.41 4.66
C VAL A 136 -4.24 7.58 5.43
N GLY A 137 -3.45 6.51 5.56
CA GLY A 137 -2.12 6.53 6.15
C GLY A 137 -1.20 7.52 5.44
N TYR A 138 -1.12 7.44 4.11
CA TYR A 138 -0.33 8.37 3.29
C TYR A 138 -0.69 9.83 3.59
N ALA A 139 -1.98 10.18 3.58
CA ALA A 139 -2.43 11.54 3.84
C ALA A 139 -2.05 12.01 5.26
N PHE A 140 -2.12 11.12 6.25
CA PHE A 140 -1.74 11.42 7.63
C PHE A 140 -0.22 11.63 7.80
N PHE A 141 0.60 10.67 7.33
CA PHE A 141 2.06 10.73 7.45
C PHE A 141 2.68 11.82 6.58
N ARG A 142 2.08 12.15 5.44
CA ARG A 142 2.55 13.27 4.60
C ARG A 142 2.42 14.61 5.32
N ARG A 143 1.29 14.85 6.00
CA ARG A 143 1.10 16.08 6.81
C ARG A 143 2.08 16.15 7.97
N ARG A 144 2.38 15.00 8.57
CA ARG A 144 3.31 14.92 9.70
C ARG A 144 4.77 15.09 9.26
N ALA A 145 5.17 14.48 8.14
CA ALA A 145 6.45 14.69 7.49
C ALA A 145 6.69 16.17 7.20
N ALA A 146 5.73 16.85 6.56
CA ALA A 146 5.84 18.27 6.23
C ALA A 146 6.11 19.15 7.47
N LYS A 147 5.43 18.88 8.60
CA LYS A 147 5.67 19.60 9.86
C LYS A 147 7.08 19.34 10.43
N LEU A 148 7.54 18.09 10.38
CA LEU A 148 8.88 17.72 10.85
C LEU A 148 9.96 18.39 10.01
N ILE A 149 9.82 18.38 8.69
CA ILE A 149 10.76 18.98 7.73
C ILE A 149 10.82 20.49 7.91
N ALA A 150 9.68 21.17 8.03
CA ALA A 150 9.65 22.60 8.30
C ALA A 150 10.38 22.98 9.61
N THR A 151 10.26 22.14 10.65
CA THR A 151 11.00 22.34 11.91
C THR A 151 12.50 22.13 11.72
N LEU A 152 12.87 21.22 10.83
CA LEU A 152 14.26 20.84 10.54
C LEU A 152 14.97 21.92 9.73
N GLU A 153 14.26 22.53 8.77
CA GLU A 153 14.72 23.68 7.98
C GLU A 153 15.02 24.89 8.87
N VAL A 154 14.08 25.27 9.74
CA VAL A 154 14.28 26.38 10.71
C VAL A 154 15.53 26.16 11.56
N LYS A 155 15.75 24.92 12.04
CA LYS A 155 16.92 24.59 12.85
C LYS A 155 18.22 24.52 12.03
N ALA A 156 18.16 24.20 10.75
CA ALA A 156 19.34 24.23 9.89
C ALA A 156 19.81 25.67 9.68
N ASP A 157 18.89 26.61 9.46
CA ASP A 157 19.19 28.04 9.34
C ASP A 157 19.78 28.61 10.63
N GLU A 158 19.26 28.21 11.80
CA GLU A 158 19.80 28.60 13.12
C GLU A 158 21.25 28.11 13.36
N ILE A 159 21.67 27.01 12.73
CA ILE A 159 23.04 26.47 12.88
C ILE A 159 24.02 27.20 11.97
N GLN A 160 23.54 27.77 10.86
CA GLN A 160 24.35 28.45 9.87
C GLN A 160 24.62 29.92 10.20
N GLY A 161 23.70 30.58 10.91
CA GLY A 161 23.83 31.97 11.39
C GLY A 161 24.69 32.11 12.63
#